data_AF-A0A5C7J687-F1
#
_entry.id   AF-A0A5C7J687-F1
#
_cell.length_a   1.000
_cell.length_b   1.000
_cell.length_c   1.000
_cell.angle_alpha   90.00
_cell.angle_beta   90.00
_cell.angle_gamma   90.00
#
_symmetry.space_group_name_H-M   'P 1'
#
loop_
_entity.id
_entity.type
_entity.pdbx_description
1 polymer ?
#
loop_
_entity_poly.entity_id
_entity_poly.type
_entity_poly.pdbx_seq_one_letter_code
_entity_poly.pdbx_strand_id
1 'polypeptide(L)'
;MMLPCVRVPIRVVPLENESLRGFLMRLAERNGVSGPDRILNDVIGGARLPITTRRALALADYCRCDVPEFFQLFGIEQRSIDGSRQWRLAGEWITKDYFLRSSRPSVCPLCLAEGSFLRGQWEVTFYVACPLHGVVLVERCPSCGRGLTPHRRRVDHCNCGFQFEKAEPVSASPEAWLVAALVEYRIQGRAFLDVPKRLKLRMRTIEQLAGLDLDTLFKTLWLLGHCVGDASRVASGHGRQRLWSWQASETIRRAVELVADWPDALFRALELRQAEHGLRDGMHPEAGLGPISRYLEGEMTGEQSAFVRAAYYRFVHDAWKQRGGRWRARTRFCQLELF
;
A
#
# COMPACT_ATOMS: atom_id res chain seq x y z
N MET A 1 35.46 -15.62 9.45
CA MET A 1 36.08 -15.03 8.25
C MET A 1 35.02 -14.93 7.17
N MET A 2 34.58 -13.73 6.79
CA MET A 2 33.75 -13.55 5.60
C MET A 2 34.68 -13.68 4.39
N LEU A 3 34.43 -14.66 3.52
CA LEU A 3 35.05 -14.70 2.19
C LEU A 3 34.78 -13.35 1.51
N PRO A 4 35.75 -12.74 0.79
CA PRO A 4 35.49 -11.53 0.03
C PRO A 4 34.36 -11.85 -0.96
N CYS A 5 33.22 -11.16 -0.80
CA CYS A 5 32.09 -11.33 -1.68
C CYS A 5 32.50 -10.80 -3.06
N VAL A 6 32.91 -11.70 -3.95
CA VAL A 6 33.33 -11.35 -5.32
C VAL A 6 32.12 -10.73 -6.02
N ARG A 7 32.27 -9.48 -6.49
CA ARG A 7 31.25 -8.78 -7.25
C ARG A 7 30.84 -9.60 -8.49
N VAL A 8 29.61 -9.45 -8.95
CA VAL A 8 29.14 -10.13 -10.16
C VAL A 8 29.96 -9.71 -11.40
N PRO A 9 30.30 -10.64 -12.29
CA PRO A 9 31.04 -10.30 -13.52
C PRO A 9 30.19 -9.46 -14.47
N ILE A 10 28.89 -9.78 -14.62
CA ILE A 10 27.97 -9.12 -15.54
C ILE A 10 27.08 -8.15 -14.76
N ARG A 11 27.25 -6.86 -15.03
CA ARG A 11 26.37 -5.80 -14.48
C ARG A 11 25.01 -5.83 -15.18
N VAL A 12 23.95 -5.61 -14.41
CA VAL A 12 22.59 -5.34 -14.91
C VAL A 12 22.19 -3.95 -14.44
N VAL A 13 21.51 -3.19 -15.29
CA VAL A 13 21.02 -1.84 -14.98
C VAL A 13 19.63 -1.95 -14.32
N PRO A 14 19.43 -1.39 -13.11
CA PRO A 14 18.12 -1.20 -12.51
C PRO A 14 17.18 -0.44 -13.43
N LEU A 15 15.98 -0.96 -13.66
CA LEU A 15 14.95 -0.26 -14.42
C LEU A 15 14.20 0.73 -13.52
N GLU A 16 13.65 1.77 -14.15
CA GLU A 16 12.79 2.72 -13.46
C GLU A 16 11.56 2.00 -12.87
N ASN A 17 11.23 2.33 -11.62
CA ASN A 17 10.13 1.71 -10.86
C ASN A 17 10.25 0.18 -10.74
N GLU A 18 11.45 -0.39 -10.83
CA GLU A 18 11.67 -1.81 -10.60
C GLU A 18 11.71 -2.16 -9.11
N SER A 19 11.18 -3.33 -8.76
CA SER A 19 11.32 -3.89 -7.42
C SER A 19 12.73 -4.46 -7.23
N LEU A 20 13.34 -4.23 -6.06
CA LEU A 20 14.65 -4.77 -5.72
C LEU A 20 14.71 -6.29 -5.97
N ARG A 21 13.62 -7.00 -5.67
CA ARG A 21 13.55 -8.44 -5.89
C ARG A 21 13.57 -8.79 -7.38
N GLY A 22 12.82 -8.06 -8.21
CA GLY A 22 12.82 -8.23 -9.67
C GLY A 22 14.19 -8.00 -10.28
N PHE A 23 14.85 -6.92 -9.84
CA PHE A 23 16.22 -6.61 -10.23
C PHE A 23 17.19 -7.76 -9.89
N LEU A 24 17.16 -8.26 -8.64
CA LEU A 24 18.02 -9.37 -8.23
C LEU A 24 17.73 -10.68 -8.96
N MET A 25 16.48 -10.94 -9.37
CA MET A 25 16.15 -12.10 -10.22
C MET A 25 16.82 -11.98 -11.60
N ARG A 26 16.72 -10.81 -12.24
CA ARG A 26 17.35 -10.55 -13.55
C ARG A 26 18.88 -10.60 -13.45
N LEU A 27 19.45 -10.06 -12.38
CA LEU A 27 20.88 -10.12 -12.12
C LEU A 27 21.36 -11.57 -11.94
N ALA A 28 20.62 -12.36 -11.16
CA ALA A 28 20.94 -13.76 -10.93
C ALA A 28 20.92 -14.57 -12.23
N GLU A 29 19.87 -14.40 -13.04
CA GLU A 29 19.73 -15.05 -14.33
C GLU A 29 20.89 -14.70 -15.28
N ARG A 30 21.24 -13.42 -15.38
CA ARG A 30 22.36 -12.95 -16.22
C ARG A 30 23.73 -13.46 -15.79
N ASN A 31 23.91 -13.79 -14.51
CA ASN A 31 25.17 -14.27 -13.95
C ASN A 31 25.18 -15.78 -13.65
N GLY A 32 24.17 -16.53 -14.09
CA GLY A 32 24.08 -17.98 -13.83
C GLY A 32 23.92 -18.35 -12.35
N VAL A 33 23.49 -17.40 -11.51
CA VAL A 33 23.25 -17.62 -10.08
C VAL A 33 21.87 -18.24 -9.90
N SER A 34 21.72 -19.16 -8.94
CA SER A 34 20.48 -19.89 -8.67
C SER A 34 19.41 -19.04 -7.96
N GLY A 35 19.06 -17.90 -8.54
CA GLY A 35 18.02 -16.98 -8.08
C GLY A 35 18.49 -15.95 -7.03
N PRO A 36 17.60 -15.03 -6.65
CA PRO A 36 17.92 -13.89 -5.78
C PRO A 36 18.31 -14.32 -4.37
N ASP A 37 17.79 -15.45 -3.88
CA ASP A 37 18.06 -15.94 -2.53
C ASP A 37 19.53 -16.27 -2.30
N ARG A 38 20.21 -16.82 -3.32
CA ARG A 38 21.64 -17.11 -3.25
C ARG A 38 22.44 -15.83 -3.07
N ILE A 39 22.13 -14.80 -3.86
CA ILE A 39 22.75 -13.47 -3.73
C ILE A 39 22.51 -12.90 -2.33
N LEU A 40 21.27 -12.93 -1.84
CA LEU A 40 20.95 -12.39 -0.52
C LEU A 40 21.65 -13.16 0.62
N ASN A 41 21.74 -14.49 0.53
CA ASN A 41 22.47 -15.29 1.52
C ASN A 41 23.96 -14.97 1.50
N ASP A 42 24.57 -14.85 0.32
CA ASP A 42 26.01 -14.67 0.16
C ASP A 42 26.46 -13.23 0.52
N VAL A 43 25.64 -12.22 0.24
CA VAL A 43 26.00 -10.80 0.42
C VAL A 43 25.58 -10.26 1.79
N ILE A 44 24.36 -10.61 2.26
CA ILE A 44 23.77 -10.01 3.47
C ILE A 44 23.47 -11.03 4.57
N GLY A 45 23.80 -12.29 4.38
CA GLY A 45 23.69 -13.36 5.38
C GLY A 45 22.29 -13.97 5.54
N GLY A 46 21.34 -13.68 4.64
CA GLY A 46 20.01 -14.29 4.71
C GLY A 46 18.95 -13.72 3.76
N ALA A 47 18.30 -14.59 2.99
CA ALA A 47 17.26 -14.23 2.01
C ALA A 47 15.93 -13.70 2.60
N ARG A 48 15.73 -13.81 3.92
CA ARG A 48 14.55 -13.32 4.64
C ARG A 48 14.83 -12.08 5.48
N LEU A 49 16.08 -11.63 5.52
CA LEU A 49 16.46 -10.45 6.30
C LEU A 49 15.92 -9.19 5.63
N PRO A 50 15.48 -8.18 6.40
CA PRO A 50 15.07 -6.90 5.83
C PRO A 50 16.26 -6.22 5.15
N ILE A 51 16.01 -5.57 4.02
CA ILE A 51 17.05 -4.89 3.25
C ILE A 51 17.20 -3.46 3.80
N THR A 52 17.93 -3.32 4.90
CA THR A 52 18.27 -2.02 5.47
C THR A 52 19.25 -1.25 4.58
N THR A 53 19.39 0.06 4.77
CA THR A 53 20.41 0.90 4.08
C THR A 53 21.79 0.24 4.04
N ARG A 54 22.29 -0.30 5.16
CA ARG A 54 23.60 -0.96 5.22
C ARG A 54 23.68 -2.19 4.30
N ARG A 55 22.62 -3.00 4.27
CA ARG A 55 22.54 -4.20 3.41
C ARG A 55 22.38 -3.82 1.94
N ALA A 56 21.61 -2.76 1.66
CA ALA A 56 21.45 -2.21 0.32
C ALA A 56 22.79 -1.70 -0.24
N LEU A 57 23.64 -1.05 0.57
CA LEU A 57 24.98 -0.63 0.14
C LEU A 57 25.88 -1.83 -0.23
N ALA A 58 25.85 -2.90 0.58
CA ALA A 58 26.59 -4.12 0.26
C ALA A 58 26.08 -4.79 -1.03
N LEU A 59 24.76 -4.79 -1.24
CA LEU A 59 24.18 -5.28 -2.48
C LEU A 59 24.54 -4.39 -3.68
N ALA A 60 24.50 -3.06 -3.54
CA ALA A 60 24.89 -2.13 -4.60
C ALA A 60 26.34 -2.39 -5.06
N ASP A 61 27.27 -2.55 -4.11
CA ASP A 61 28.66 -2.91 -4.39
C ASP A 61 28.77 -4.25 -5.13
N TYR A 62 28.11 -5.29 -4.61
CA TYR A 62 28.07 -6.61 -5.22
C TYR A 62 27.52 -6.58 -6.66
N CYS A 63 26.48 -5.78 -6.90
CA CYS A 63 25.79 -5.65 -8.19
C CYS A 63 26.51 -4.70 -9.17
N ARG A 64 27.56 -3.99 -8.72
CA ARG A 64 28.28 -2.96 -9.49
C ARG A 64 27.36 -1.80 -9.92
N CYS A 65 26.41 -1.45 -9.05
CA CYS A 65 25.54 -0.28 -9.21
C CYS A 65 26.09 0.89 -8.40
N ASP A 66 25.89 2.10 -8.90
CA ASP A 66 26.07 3.27 -8.04
C ASP A 66 24.95 3.37 -6.99
N VAL A 67 25.21 4.13 -5.92
CA VAL A 67 24.27 4.21 -4.79
C VAL A 67 22.93 4.83 -5.22
N PRO A 68 22.86 5.97 -5.93
CA PRO A 68 21.58 6.52 -6.40
C PRO A 68 20.77 5.56 -7.29
N GLU A 69 21.41 4.92 -8.26
CA GLU A 69 20.84 3.95 -9.19
C GLU A 69 20.26 2.75 -8.44
N PHE A 70 20.97 2.24 -7.44
CA PHE A 70 20.48 1.10 -6.66
C PHE A 70 19.35 1.49 -5.71
N PHE A 71 19.44 2.65 -5.05
CA PHE A 71 18.44 3.11 -4.08
C PHE A 71 17.13 3.56 -4.72
N GLN A 72 17.03 3.64 -6.06
CA GLN A 72 15.75 3.84 -6.75
C GLN A 72 14.85 2.59 -6.66
N LEU A 73 15.43 1.41 -6.46
CA LEU A 73 14.69 0.14 -6.40
C LEU A 73 13.76 0.10 -5.19
N PHE A 74 12.54 -0.38 -5.41
CA PHE A 74 11.56 -0.51 -4.34
C PHE A 74 11.89 -1.68 -3.39
N GLY A 75 11.62 -1.50 -2.09
CA GLY A 75 11.76 -2.55 -1.07
C GLY A 75 12.98 -2.39 -0.14
N ILE A 76 13.75 -1.32 -0.28
CA ILE A 76 14.83 -0.96 0.64
C ILE A 76 14.23 -0.25 1.86
N GLU A 77 14.43 -0.84 3.05
CA GLU A 77 14.05 -0.25 4.33
C GLU A 77 15.03 0.86 4.72
N GLN A 78 14.49 2.04 4.99
CA GLN A 78 15.21 3.17 5.53
C GLN A 78 14.61 3.58 6.87
N ARG A 79 15.34 4.41 7.62
CA ARG A 79 14.85 5.00 8.87
C ARG A 79 14.75 6.50 8.73
N SER A 80 13.66 7.06 9.23
CA SER A 80 13.50 8.50 9.43
C SER A 80 14.31 8.98 10.63
N ILE A 81 14.35 10.30 10.82
CA ILE A 81 15.11 10.95 11.90
C ILE A 81 14.64 10.49 13.28
N ASP A 82 13.34 10.26 13.46
CA ASP A 82 12.74 9.72 14.69
C ASP A 82 12.95 8.20 14.87
N GLY A 83 13.68 7.56 13.94
CA GLY A 83 13.95 6.13 13.94
C GLY A 83 12.82 5.26 13.40
N SER A 84 11.69 5.84 12.96
CA SER A 84 10.61 5.09 12.33
C SER A 84 11.07 4.46 11.01
N ARG A 85 10.46 3.34 10.61
CA ARG A 85 10.80 2.63 9.36
C ARG A 85 10.02 3.22 8.21
N GLN A 86 10.66 3.37 7.06
CA GLN A 86 10.07 3.91 5.84
C GLN A 86 10.63 3.26 4.58
N TRP A 87 9.83 3.25 3.51
CA TRP A 87 10.16 2.67 2.22
C TRP A 87 9.83 3.66 1.12
N ARG A 88 10.73 3.80 0.14
CA ARG A 88 10.57 4.80 -0.92
C ARG A 88 9.93 4.19 -2.17
N LEU A 89 8.87 4.81 -2.68
CA LEU A 89 8.25 4.51 -3.96
C LEU A 89 8.07 5.81 -4.74
N ALA A 90 8.68 5.91 -5.93
CA ALA A 90 8.61 7.10 -6.80
C ALA A 90 8.84 8.43 -6.07
N GLY A 91 9.86 8.47 -5.20
CA GLY A 91 10.22 9.67 -4.44
C GLY A 91 9.42 9.91 -3.16
N GLU A 92 8.35 9.15 -2.92
CA GLU A 92 7.50 9.28 -1.74
C GLU A 92 7.78 8.19 -0.71
N TRP A 93 7.50 8.47 0.57
CA TRP A 93 7.78 7.58 1.69
C TRP A 93 6.52 6.89 2.17
N ILE A 94 6.51 5.56 2.18
CA ILE A 94 5.52 4.73 2.86
C ILE A 94 6.07 4.40 4.25
N THR A 95 5.31 4.64 5.31
CA THR A 95 5.78 4.58 6.70
C THR A 95 5.33 3.33 7.45
N LYS A 96 4.50 2.49 6.83
CA LYS A 96 3.91 1.30 7.46
C LYS A 96 4.20 0.03 6.68
N ASP A 97 4.81 -0.94 7.34
CA ASP A 97 5.21 -2.20 6.70
C ASP A 97 4.02 -3.09 6.30
N TYR A 98 2.83 -2.86 6.87
CA TYR A 98 1.61 -3.57 6.47
C TYR A 98 0.99 -3.02 5.17
N PHE A 99 1.46 -1.88 4.65
CA PHE A 99 1.19 -1.43 3.28
C PHE A 99 2.12 -2.07 2.26
N LEU A 100 3.03 -2.94 2.69
CA LEU A 100 3.93 -3.69 1.84
C LEU A 100 3.55 -5.17 1.81
N ARG A 101 3.67 -5.77 0.63
CA ARG A 101 3.42 -7.19 0.39
C ARG A 101 4.63 -7.95 -0.16
N SER A 102 5.85 -7.57 0.22
CA SER A 102 7.09 -8.20 -0.27
C SER A 102 7.21 -9.72 -0.05
N SER A 103 6.39 -10.32 0.82
CA SER A 103 6.32 -11.77 1.01
C SER A 103 5.30 -12.49 0.11
N ARG A 104 4.44 -11.75 -0.58
CA ARG A 104 3.36 -12.23 -1.46
C ARG A 104 3.35 -11.38 -2.73
N PRO A 105 4.37 -11.51 -3.58
CA PRO A 105 4.44 -10.77 -4.83
C PRO A 105 3.25 -11.12 -5.72
N SER A 106 2.82 -10.14 -6.50
CA SER A 106 1.82 -10.32 -7.54
C SER A 106 2.33 -9.76 -8.86
N VAL A 107 1.78 -10.21 -9.97
CA VAL A 107 2.22 -9.81 -11.31
C VAL A 107 1.04 -9.51 -12.22
N CYS A 108 1.20 -8.60 -13.16
CA CYS A 108 0.27 -8.47 -14.28
C CYS A 108 0.75 -9.38 -15.42
N PRO A 109 -0.05 -10.34 -15.90
CA PRO A 109 0.35 -11.23 -17.00
C PRO A 109 0.63 -10.45 -18.29
N LEU A 110 -0.15 -9.40 -18.55
CA LEU A 110 -0.04 -8.57 -19.75
C LEU A 110 1.20 -7.67 -19.70
N CYS A 111 1.51 -7.05 -18.55
CA CYS A 111 2.78 -6.31 -18.40
C CYS A 111 3.99 -7.22 -18.59
N LEU A 112 3.94 -8.47 -18.13
CA LEU A 112 5.05 -9.41 -18.30
C LEU A 112 5.23 -9.82 -19.77
N ALA A 113 4.14 -9.92 -20.53
CA ALA A 113 4.18 -10.14 -21.98
C ALA A 113 4.80 -8.95 -22.75
N GLU A 114 4.61 -7.73 -22.26
CA GLU A 114 5.21 -6.50 -22.82
C GLU A 114 6.68 -6.33 -22.40
N GLY A 115 7.02 -6.72 -21.18
CA GLY A 115 8.35 -6.57 -20.62
C GLY A 115 8.57 -7.32 -19.31
N SER A 116 9.54 -8.22 -19.30
CA SER A 116 9.87 -9.09 -18.17
C SER A 116 10.66 -8.37 -17.07
N PHE A 117 10.00 -7.54 -16.26
CA PHE A 117 10.51 -7.07 -14.98
C PHE A 117 9.40 -6.89 -13.94
N LEU A 118 9.76 -6.82 -12.66
CA LEU A 118 8.79 -6.63 -11.57
C LEU A 118 8.73 -5.17 -11.18
N ARG A 119 7.53 -4.60 -11.24
CA ARG A 119 7.30 -3.21 -10.84
C ARG A 119 7.25 -3.09 -9.32
N GLY A 120 7.85 -2.04 -8.77
CA GLY A 120 7.91 -1.79 -7.33
C GLY A 120 6.54 -1.65 -6.69
N GLN A 121 5.63 -0.95 -7.36
CA GLN A 121 4.25 -0.76 -6.90
C GLN A 121 3.46 -2.07 -6.79
N TRP A 122 3.85 -3.16 -7.45
CA TRP A 122 3.21 -4.47 -7.26
C TRP A 122 3.48 -5.07 -5.87
N GLU A 123 4.47 -4.54 -5.15
CA GLU A 123 4.75 -4.90 -3.76
C GLU A 123 4.00 -4.02 -2.74
N VAL A 124 3.05 -3.17 -3.18
CA VAL A 124 2.16 -2.40 -2.30
C VAL A 124 0.85 -3.16 -2.06
N THR A 125 0.38 -3.20 -0.81
CA THR A 125 -0.81 -3.95 -0.38
C THR A 125 -2.08 -3.54 -1.12
N PHE A 126 -2.28 -2.24 -1.38
CA PHE A 126 -3.47 -1.72 -2.05
C PHE A 126 -3.34 -1.65 -3.59
N TYR A 127 -2.20 -2.04 -4.15
CA TYR A 127 -2.04 -2.16 -5.60
C TYR A 127 -2.45 -3.58 -6.03
N VAL A 128 -3.76 -3.83 -6.10
CA VAL A 128 -4.32 -5.16 -6.39
C VAL A 128 -4.72 -5.34 -7.87
N ALA A 129 -4.71 -4.27 -8.65
CA ALA A 129 -5.04 -4.26 -10.06
C ALA A 129 -3.93 -3.57 -10.87
N CYS A 130 -3.81 -3.94 -12.14
CA CYS A 130 -3.02 -3.19 -13.12
C CYS A 130 -3.94 -2.15 -13.80
N PRO A 131 -3.65 -0.85 -13.70
CA PRO A 131 -4.51 0.17 -14.30
C PRO A 131 -4.25 0.31 -15.80
N LEU A 132 -3.05 -0.07 -16.28
CA LEU A 132 -2.71 -0.09 -17.71
C LEU A 132 -3.56 -1.10 -18.49
N HIS A 133 -3.77 -2.29 -17.90
CA HIS A 133 -4.48 -3.38 -18.56
C HIS A 133 -5.89 -3.64 -18.02
N GLY A 134 -6.27 -3.02 -16.90
CA GLY A 134 -7.60 -3.21 -16.32
C GLY A 134 -7.83 -4.58 -15.69
N VAL A 135 -6.76 -5.27 -15.23
CA VAL A 135 -6.83 -6.66 -14.73
C VAL A 135 -6.35 -6.79 -13.29
N VAL A 136 -6.85 -7.79 -12.58
CA VAL A 136 -6.39 -8.17 -11.24
C VAL A 136 -4.97 -8.74 -11.31
N LEU A 137 -4.10 -8.36 -10.38
CA LEU A 137 -2.76 -8.93 -10.33
C LEU A 137 -2.80 -10.40 -9.85
N VAL A 138 -2.06 -11.24 -10.56
CA VAL A 138 -1.94 -12.68 -10.29
C VAL A 138 -1.05 -12.88 -9.06
N GLU A 139 -1.60 -13.42 -7.98
CA GLU A 139 -0.87 -13.79 -6.75
C GLU A 139 -0.76 -15.31 -6.54
N ARG A 140 -1.43 -16.11 -7.37
CA ARG A 140 -1.39 -17.58 -7.36
C ARG A 140 -1.14 -18.09 -8.77
N CYS A 141 -0.25 -19.08 -8.88
CA CYS A 141 0.01 -19.72 -10.15
C CYS A 141 -1.23 -20.54 -10.59
N PRO A 142 -1.79 -20.32 -11.79
CA PRO A 142 -2.97 -21.06 -12.25
C PRO A 142 -2.67 -22.54 -12.51
N SER A 143 -1.41 -22.89 -12.78
CA SER A 143 -1.00 -24.28 -13.02
C SER A 143 -0.82 -25.10 -11.74
N CYS A 144 -0.17 -24.56 -10.71
CA CYS A 144 0.14 -25.31 -9.48
C CYS A 144 -0.65 -24.88 -8.24
N GLY A 145 -1.48 -23.83 -8.33
CA GLY A 145 -2.30 -23.27 -7.24
C GLY A 145 -1.53 -22.57 -6.11
N ARG A 146 -0.19 -22.68 -6.09
CA ARG A 146 0.67 -22.07 -5.06
C ARG A 146 0.72 -20.56 -5.23
N GLY A 147 0.77 -19.86 -4.10
CA GLY A 147 1.02 -18.42 -4.07
C GLY A 147 2.38 -18.10 -4.69
N LEU A 148 2.46 -16.98 -5.42
CA LEU A 148 3.73 -16.48 -5.91
C LEU A 148 4.63 -16.21 -4.71
N THR A 149 5.84 -16.74 -4.79
CA THR A 149 6.83 -16.64 -3.73
C THR A 149 7.88 -15.60 -4.13
N PRO A 150 8.39 -14.79 -3.18
CA PRO A 150 9.51 -13.91 -3.47
C PRO A 150 10.79 -14.72 -3.81
N HIS A 151 10.85 -15.99 -3.39
CA HIS A 151 11.97 -16.91 -3.58
C HIS A 151 12.02 -17.57 -4.97
N ARG A 152 11.19 -17.12 -5.91
CA ARG A 152 11.21 -17.64 -7.29
C ARG A 152 12.45 -17.18 -8.03
N ARG A 153 12.90 -18.01 -8.98
CA ARG A 153 14.18 -17.78 -9.69
C ARG A 153 14.08 -16.74 -10.79
N ARG A 154 12.91 -16.62 -11.42
CA ARG A 154 12.68 -15.77 -12.58
C ARG A 154 11.48 -14.85 -12.38
N VAL A 155 11.50 -13.72 -13.07
CA VAL A 155 10.45 -12.68 -13.03
C VAL A 155 9.16 -13.07 -13.76
N ASP A 156 9.29 -13.93 -14.77
CA ASP A 156 8.25 -14.34 -15.72
C ASP A 156 7.71 -15.75 -15.46
N HIS A 157 8.41 -16.58 -14.67
CA HIS A 157 8.02 -17.95 -14.40
C HIS A 157 7.72 -18.24 -12.91
N CYS A 158 6.79 -19.16 -12.69
CA CYS A 158 6.64 -19.87 -11.43
C CYS A 158 7.75 -20.93 -11.28
N ASN A 159 8.04 -21.34 -10.04
CA ASN A 159 8.96 -22.46 -9.78
C ASN A 159 8.46 -23.81 -10.33
N CYS A 160 7.17 -23.94 -10.68
CA CYS A 160 6.65 -25.11 -11.39
C CYS A 160 6.86 -25.06 -12.92
N GLY A 161 7.46 -23.99 -13.45
CA GLY A 161 7.70 -23.79 -14.88
C GLY A 161 6.59 -23.06 -15.63
N PHE A 162 5.46 -22.76 -14.98
CA PHE A 162 4.40 -21.97 -15.61
C PHE A 162 4.85 -20.54 -15.93
N GLN A 163 4.54 -20.07 -17.14
CA GLN A 163 4.82 -18.72 -17.63
C GLN A 163 3.67 -17.79 -17.27
N PHE A 164 3.92 -16.75 -16.49
CA PHE A 164 2.85 -15.86 -16.01
C PHE A 164 2.17 -15.07 -17.12
N GLU A 165 2.84 -14.79 -18.23
CA GLU A 165 2.23 -14.19 -19.43
C GLU A 165 1.08 -15.04 -20.01
N LYS A 166 1.06 -16.35 -19.75
CA LYS A 166 -0.02 -17.26 -20.17
C LYS A 166 -1.18 -17.34 -19.18
N ALA A 167 -1.11 -16.63 -18.05
CA ALA A 167 -2.23 -16.60 -17.13
C ALA A 167 -3.40 -15.85 -17.77
N GLU A 168 -4.59 -16.45 -17.70
CA GLU A 168 -5.81 -15.82 -18.20
C GLU A 168 -6.08 -14.52 -17.43
N PRO A 169 -6.19 -13.36 -18.11
CA PRO A 169 -6.43 -12.10 -17.43
C PRO A 169 -7.86 -12.01 -16.88
N VAL A 170 -7.98 -11.58 -15.62
CA VAL A 170 -9.28 -11.35 -14.95
C VAL A 170 -9.50 -9.85 -14.80
N SER A 171 -10.62 -9.32 -15.27
CA SER A 171 -10.92 -7.89 -15.17
C SER A 171 -10.97 -7.41 -13.72
N ALA A 172 -10.37 -6.24 -13.46
CA ALA A 172 -10.40 -5.58 -12.17
C ALA A 172 -11.76 -4.91 -11.91
N SER A 173 -12.13 -4.82 -10.62
CA SER A 173 -13.23 -3.94 -10.21
C SER A 173 -12.85 -2.47 -10.47
N PRO A 174 -13.83 -1.57 -10.68
CA PRO A 174 -13.51 -0.16 -10.90
C PRO A 174 -12.86 0.50 -9.69
N GLU A 175 -13.18 0.08 -8.46
CA GLU A 175 -12.58 0.59 -7.23
C GLU A 175 -11.10 0.20 -7.13
N ALA A 176 -10.80 -1.08 -7.39
CA ALA A 176 -9.44 -1.59 -7.44
C ALA A 176 -8.61 -0.90 -8.53
N TRP A 177 -9.20 -0.72 -9.72
CA TRP A 177 -8.58 0.01 -10.81
C TRP A 177 -8.30 1.47 -10.43
N LEU A 178 -9.28 2.17 -9.81
CA LEU A 178 -9.12 3.57 -9.40
C LEU A 178 -7.93 3.74 -8.44
N VAL A 179 -7.85 2.90 -7.42
CA VAL A 179 -6.74 3.00 -6.44
C VAL A 179 -5.40 2.72 -7.12
N ALA A 180 -5.32 1.72 -8.00
CA ALA A 180 -4.11 1.45 -8.75
C ALA A 180 -3.74 2.61 -9.70
N ALA A 181 -4.73 3.25 -10.33
CA ALA A 181 -4.55 4.41 -11.20
C ALA A 181 -4.08 5.65 -10.41
N LEU A 182 -4.60 5.88 -9.21
CA LEU A 182 -4.12 6.92 -8.30
C LEU A 182 -2.64 6.71 -7.94
N VAL A 183 -2.24 5.46 -7.66
CA VAL A 183 -0.84 5.14 -7.39
C VAL A 183 0.04 5.39 -8.63
N GLU A 184 -0.37 4.95 -9.82
CA GLU A 184 0.38 5.25 -11.05
C GLU A 184 0.46 6.74 -11.36
N TYR A 185 -0.63 7.48 -11.11
CA TYR A 185 -0.65 8.93 -11.29
C TYR A 185 0.41 9.64 -10.44
N ARG A 186 0.60 9.18 -9.19
CA ARG A 186 1.68 9.66 -8.30
C ARG A 186 3.05 9.27 -8.82
N ILE A 187 3.21 8.02 -9.27
CA ILE A 187 4.49 7.49 -9.77
C ILE A 187 4.96 8.24 -11.03
N GLN A 188 4.06 8.50 -11.97
CA GLN A 188 4.39 9.08 -13.28
C GLN A 188 4.46 10.62 -13.27
N GLY A 189 4.12 11.27 -12.15
CA GLY A 189 4.32 12.71 -12.01
C GLY A 189 3.40 13.60 -12.86
N ARG A 190 2.18 13.12 -13.20
CA ARG A 190 1.05 13.75 -13.92
C ARG A 190 0.75 13.11 -15.29
N ALA A 191 -0.28 12.26 -15.29
CA ALA A 191 -1.05 11.86 -16.47
C ALA A 191 -2.55 12.11 -16.19
N PHE A 192 -3.38 12.20 -17.23
CA PHE A 192 -4.82 12.33 -17.05
C PHE A 192 -5.43 11.10 -16.34
N LEU A 193 -6.22 11.30 -15.29
CA LEU A 193 -6.96 10.23 -14.60
C LEU A 193 -8.37 10.11 -15.18
N ASP A 194 -8.60 9.11 -16.03
CA ASP A 194 -9.94 8.79 -16.55
C ASP A 194 -10.71 7.91 -15.57
N VAL A 195 -11.34 8.54 -14.58
CA VAL A 195 -12.07 7.81 -13.53
C VAL A 195 -13.34 7.16 -14.10
N PRO A 196 -13.57 5.84 -13.88
CA PRO A 196 -14.75 5.16 -14.38
C PRO A 196 -16.05 5.83 -13.94
N LYS A 197 -16.86 6.29 -14.90
CA LYS A 197 -18.14 6.99 -14.65
C LYS A 197 -19.09 6.25 -13.70
N ARG A 198 -19.03 4.91 -13.69
CA ARG A 198 -19.84 4.04 -12.80
C ARG A 198 -19.56 4.24 -11.30
N LEU A 199 -18.40 4.78 -10.91
CA LEU A 199 -18.08 5.04 -9.51
C LEU A 199 -18.81 6.27 -8.95
N LYS A 200 -19.40 7.12 -9.80
CA LYS A 200 -20.18 8.31 -9.41
C LYS A 200 -19.43 9.25 -8.43
N LEU A 201 -18.10 9.28 -8.47
CA LEU A 201 -17.30 10.15 -7.62
C LEU A 201 -17.46 11.62 -8.04
N ARG A 202 -17.58 12.51 -7.05
CA ARG A 202 -17.54 13.97 -7.28
C ARG A 202 -16.12 14.37 -7.68
N MET A 203 -15.98 15.35 -8.58
CA MET A 203 -14.66 15.81 -9.07
C MET A 203 -13.73 16.23 -7.92
N ARG A 204 -14.25 17.00 -6.95
CA ARG A 204 -13.49 17.41 -5.76
C ARG A 204 -12.93 16.23 -4.98
N THR A 205 -13.66 15.12 -4.89
CA THR A 205 -13.19 13.90 -4.22
C THR A 205 -12.04 13.26 -5.01
N ILE A 206 -12.14 13.23 -6.34
CA ILE A 206 -11.07 12.70 -7.20
C ILE A 206 -9.80 13.54 -7.04
N GLU A 207 -9.92 14.86 -7.13
CA GLU A 207 -8.82 15.81 -6.95
C GLU A 207 -8.17 15.66 -5.58
N GLN A 208 -8.99 15.53 -4.53
CA GLN A 208 -8.54 15.33 -3.18
C GLN A 208 -7.74 14.03 -3.02
N LEU A 209 -8.24 12.90 -3.52
CA LEU A 209 -7.54 11.62 -3.45
C LEU A 209 -6.26 11.61 -4.31
N ALA A 210 -6.29 12.23 -5.49
CA ALA A 210 -5.12 12.35 -6.37
C ALA A 210 -4.05 13.29 -5.83
N GLY A 211 -4.43 14.22 -4.95
CA GLY A 211 -3.53 15.14 -4.26
C GLY A 211 -2.82 14.55 -3.04
N LEU A 212 -3.23 13.37 -2.56
CA LEU A 212 -2.56 12.70 -1.45
C LEU A 212 -1.24 12.07 -1.90
N ASP A 213 -0.23 12.16 -1.04
CA ASP A 213 0.92 11.28 -1.10
C ASP A 213 0.51 9.82 -0.83
N LEU A 214 1.34 8.89 -1.27
CA LEU A 214 1.06 7.46 -1.24
C LEU A 214 0.81 6.96 0.19
N ASP A 215 1.53 7.47 1.17
CA ASP A 215 1.35 7.07 2.58
C ASP A 215 0.00 7.53 3.13
N THR A 216 -0.36 8.79 2.89
CA THR A 216 -1.63 9.37 3.29
C THR A 216 -2.80 8.73 2.55
N LEU A 217 -2.63 8.41 1.26
CA LEU A 217 -3.60 7.64 0.48
C LEU A 217 -3.84 6.26 1.11
N PHE A 218 -2.77 5.50 1.40
CA PHE A 218 -2.91 4.17 2.00
C PHE A 218 -3.48 4.21 3.41
N LYS A 219 -3.11 5.20 4.23
CA LYS A 219 -3.71 5.42 5.56
C LYS A 219 -5.18 5.80 5.47
N THR A 220 -5.57 6.59 4.47
CA THR A 220 -6.96 6.94 4.20
C THR A 220 -7.77 5.70 3.80
N LEU A 221 -7.27 4.89 2.87
CA LEU A 221 -7.89 3.63 2.47
C LEU A 221 -8.02 2.67 3.65
N TRP A 222 -6.98 2.59 4.50
CA TRP A 222 -7.00 1.76 5.69
C TRP A 222 -8.06 2.24 6.70
N LEU A 223 -8.09 3.53 7.02
CA LEU A 223 -9.08 4.09 7.93
C LEU A 223 -10.50 3.84 7.43
N LEU A 224 -10.80 4.23 6.20
CA LEU A 224 -12.16 4.16 5.66
C LEU A 224 -12.59 2.71 5.40
N GLY A 225 -11.75 1.93 4.73
CA GLY A 225 -12.09 0.58 4.33
C GLY A 225 -12.00 -0.46 5.47
N HIS A 226 -11.01 -0.32 6.35
CA HIS A 226 -10.75 -1.30 7.41
C HIS A 226 -11.24 -0.82 8.78
N CYS A 227 -10.81 0.36 9.26
CA CYS A 227 -11.19 0.82 10.60
C CYS A 227 -12.68 1.18 10.70
N VAL A 228 -13.25 1.83 9.69
CA VAL A 228 -14.69 2.14 9.61
C VAL A 228 -15.46 0.97 9.02
N GLY A 229 -14.99 0.42 7.89
CA GLY A 229 -15.72 -0.58 7.12
C GLY A 229 -15.76 -2.02 7.67
N ASP A 230 -14.88 -2.45 8.59
CA ASP A 230 -14.83 -3.84 9.07
C ASP A 230 -15.04 -3.98 10.60
N ALA A 231 -16.29 -4.09 11.08
CA ALA A 231 -16.61 -4.12 12.51
C ALA A 231 -16.30 -5.48 13.18
N SER A 232 -16.40 -6.57 12.41
CA SER A 232 -16.33 -7.94 12.95
C SER A 232 -14.91 -8.45 13.27
N ARG A 233 -13.85 -7.73 12.88
CA ARG A 233 -12.46 -8.24 12.93
C ARG A 233 -11.42 -7.36 13.61
N VAL A 234 -11.77 -6.16 14.06
CA VAL A 234 -10.82 -5.29 14.81
C VAL A 234 -10.44 -5.92 16.17
N ALA A 235 -11.19 -6.94 16.62
CA ALA A 235 -11.06 -7.56 17.93
C ALA A 235 -9.84 -8.49 18.16
N SER A 236 -9.01 -8.83 17.15
CA SER A 236 -7.98 -9.87 17.36
C SER A 236 -6.58 -9.61 16.80
N GLY A 237 -6.25 -8.40 16.33
CA GLY A 237 -4.91 -8.19 15.79
C GLY A 237 -4.47 -6.76 15.52
N HIS A 238 -4.35 -5.91 16.56
CA HIS A 238 -3.52 -4.68 16.59
C HIS A 238 -3.64 -3.69 15.40
N GLY A 239 -4.64 -3.80 14.51
CA GLY A 239 -4.81 -2.93 13.34
C GLY A 239 -3.61 -2.91 12.36
N ARG A 240 -2.78 -3.96 12.35
CA ARG A 240 -1.52 -4.03 11.56
C ARG A 240 -1.38 -5.33 10.77
N GLN A 241 -2.49 -6.01 10.48
CA GLN A 241 -2.49 -7.26 9.74
C GLN A 241 -2.10 -7.03 8.27
N ARG A 242 -1.18 -7.85 7.74
CA ARG A 242 -0.87 -7.84 6.30
C ARG A 242 -2.02 -8.49 5.53
N LEU A 243 -2.76 -7.66 4.78
CA LEU A 243 -3.93 -8.09 4.01
C LEU A 243 -3.55 -9.00 2.84
N TRP A 244 -4.39 -9.99 2.55
CA TRP A 244 -4.38 -10.72 1.29
C TRP A 244 -5.01 -9.86 0.18
N SER A 245 -4.75 -10.16 -1.11
CA SER A 245 -5.30 -9.35 -2.22
C SER A 245 -6.81 -9.19 -2.15
N TRP A 246 -7.54 -10.25 -1.82
CA TRP A 246 -9.00 -10.18 -1.70
C TRP A 246 -9.46 -9.30 -0.53
N GLN A 247 -8.74 -9.32 0.61
CA GLN A 247 -9.03 -8.42 1.74
C GLN A 247 -8.69 -6.98 1.39
N ALA A 248 -7.57 -6.74 0.72
CA ALA A 248 -7.19 -5.41 0.25
C ALA A 248 -8.21 -4.88 -0.77
N SER A 249 -8.69 -5.71 -1.70
CA SER A 249 -9.75 -5.37 -2.65
C SER A 249 -11.05 -5.00 -1.94
N GLU A 250 -11.42 -5.73 -0.90
CA GLU A 250 -12.60 -5.44 -0.09
C GLU A 250 -12.46 -4.14 0.72
N THR A 251 -11.29 -3.91 1.32
CA THR A 251 -10.95 -2.63 1.98
C THR A 251 -11.04 -1.47 0.99
N ILE A 252 -10.50 -1.64 -0.22
CA ILE A 252 -10.59 -0.63 -1.30
C ILE A 252 -12.05 -0.36 -1.67
N ARG A 253 -12.85 -1.40 -1.89
CA ARG A 253 -14.26 -1.28 -2.24
C ARG A 253 -15.02 -0.46 -1.20
N ARG A 254 -14.90 -0.81 0.08
CA ARG A 254 -15.53 -0.09 1.20
C ARG A 254 -15.06 1.36 1.29
N ALA A 255 -13.76 1.61 1.14
CA ALA A 255 -13.22 2.96 1.18
C ALA A 255 -13.78 3.81 0.03
N VAL A 256 -13.82 3.27 -1.19
CA VAL A 256 -14.35 3.96 -2.38
C VAL A 256 -15.85 4.23 -2.25
N GLU A 257 -16.62 3.32 -1.66
CA GLU A 257 -18.05 3.52 -1.37
C GLU A 257 -18.28 4.68 -0.39
N LEU A 258 -17.46 4.80 0.66
CA LEU A 258 -17.57 5.90 1.63
C LEU A 258 -17.22 7.27 1.02
N VAL A 259 -16.25 7.33 0.11
CA VAL A 259 -15.88 8.61 -0.53
C VAL A 259 -16.81 9.00 -1.68
N ALA A 260 -17.59 8.06 -2.24
CA ALA A 260 -18.52 8.35 -3.33
C ALA A 260 -19.64 9.32 -2.93
N ASP A 261 -20.12 9.23 -1.69
CA ASP A 261 -21.10 10.17 -1.11
C ASP A 261 -20.49 10.87 0.11
N TRP A 262 -19.31 11.45 -0.07
CA TRP A 262 -18.57 12.12 1.00
C TRP A 262 -19.19 13.47 1.40
N PRO A 263 -19.26 13.78 2.71
CA PRO A 263 -18.93 12.93 3.87
C PRO A 263 -20.13 12.19 4.47
N ASP A 264 -21.32 12.28 3.86
CA ASP A 264 -22.56 11.75 4.43
C ASP A 264 -22.54 10.21 4.59
N ALA A 265 -21.90 9.49 3.66
CA ALA A 265 -21.69 8.05 3.79
C ALA A 265 -20.78 7.68 4.98
N LEU A 266 -19.75 8.50 5.27
CA LEU A 266 -18.94 8.32 6.47
C LEU A 266 -19.81 8.48 7.72
N PHE A 267 -20.65 9.51 7.77
CA PHE A 267 -21.48 9.80 8.96
C PHE A 267 -22.43 8.64 9.25
N ARG A 268 -23.15 8.16 8.22
CA ARG A 268 -24.01 6.96 8.35
C ARG A 268 -23.24 5.74 8.86
N ALA A 269 -22.02 5.52 8.37
CA ALA A 269 -21.19 4.41 8.83
C ALA A 269 -20.74 4.55 10.30
N LEU A 270 -20.41 5.77 10.75
CA LEU A 270 -20.05 6.03 12.13
C LEU A 270 -21.25 5.90 13.08
N GLU A 271 -22.45 6.31 12.67
CA GLU A 271 -23.69 6.13 13.42
C GLU A 271 -24.00 4.64 13.64
N LEU A 272 -23.89 3.84 12.58
CA LEU A 272 -24.07 2.38 12.68
C LEU A 272 -23.09 1.76 13.67
N ARG A 273 -21.81 2.17 13.64
CA ARG A 273 -20.79 1.71 14.60
C ARG A 273 -21.11 2.08 16.05
N GLN A 274 -21.56 3.31 16.27
CA GLN A 274 -21.99 3.75 17.59
C GLN A 274 -23.17 2.91 18.10
N ALA A 275 -24.14 2.59 17.23
CA ALA A 275 -25.27 1.74 17.56
C ALA A 275 -24.85 0.31 17.91
N GLU A 276 -23.95 -0.31 17.13
CA GLU A 276 -23.40 -1.65 17.39
C GLU A 276 -22.68 -1.76 18.74
N HIS A 277 -21.97 -0.69 19.14
CA HIS A 277 -21.29 -0.62 20.43
C HIS A 277 -22.18 -0.16 21.59
N GLY A 278 -23.50 -0.07 21.37
CA GLY A 278 -24.48 0.21 22.41
C GLY A 278 -24.36 1.60 23.01
N LEU A 279 -24.02 2.61 22.20
CA LEU A 279 -23.90 3.99 22.65
C LEU A 279 -25.23 4.49 23.25
N ARG A 280 -25.20 4.90 24.52
CA ARG A 280 -26.37 5.37 25.29
C ARG A 280 -26.40 6.89 25.41
N ASP A 281 -27.57 7.42 25.78
CA ASP A 281 -27.72 8.84 26.11
C ASP A 281 -26.78 9.27 27.25
N GLY A 282 -26.16 10.44 27.09
CA GLY A 282 -25.16 10.98 28.02
C GLY A 282 -23.73 10.49 27.81
N MET A 283 -23.48 9.46 26.98
CA MET A 283 -22.13 9.03 26.61
C MET A 283 -21.50 9.96 25.56
N HIS A 284 -20.18 10.15 25.64
CA HIS A 284 -19.42 10.90 24.62
C HIS A 284 -19.58 10.23 23.24
N PRO A 285 -19.74 10.97 22.12
CA PRO A 285 -19.96 10.38 20.80
C PRO A 285 -18.80 9.52 20.32
N GLU A 286 -17.59 9.73 20.84
CA GLU A 286 -16.47 8.83 20.55
C GLU A 286 -16.52 7.50 21.31
N ALA A 287 -17.45 7.31 22.25
CA ALA A 287 -17.65 6.01 22.85
C ALA A 287 -18.17 5.03 21.78
N GLY A 288 -17.45 3.91 21.61
CA GLY A 288 -17.65 2.98 20.49
C GLY A 288 -16.80 3.28 19.24
N LEU A 289 -16.13 4.43 19.16
CA LEU A 289 -15.25 4.82 18.04
C LEU A 289 -13.76 4.80 18.39
N GLY A 290 -13.39 4.26 19.55
CA GLY A 290 -12.02 4.28 20.08
C GLY A 290 -10.91 3.83 19.10
N PRO A 291 -11.07 2.71 18.36
CA PRO A 291 -10.09 2.31 17.35
C PRO A 291 -9.91 3.33 16.21
N ILE A 292 -11.00 3.96 15.75
CA ILE A 292 -11.01 4.96 14.69
C ILE A 292 -10.32 6.24 15.18
N SER A 293 -10.71 6.74 16.35
CA SER A 293 -10.11 7.91 16.99
C SER A 293 -8.60 7.72 17.21
N ARG A 294 -8.18 6.57 17.73
CA ARG A 294 -6.75 6.26 17.95
C ARG A 294 -5.95 6.22 16.65
N TYR A 295 -6.51 5.70 15.57
CA TYR A 295 -5.85 5.71 14.27
C TYR A 295 -5.72 7.13 13.72
N LEU A 296 -6.78 7.94 13.80
CA LEU A 296 -6.73 9.34 13.36
C LEU A 296 -5.67 10.15 14.12
N GLU A 297 -5.63 10.02 15.45
CA GLU A 297 -4.67 10.74 16.29
C GLU A 297 -3.22 10.26 16.11
N GLY A 298 -3.03 8.96 15.83
CA GLY A 298 -1.70 8.37 15.70
C GLY A 298 -1.10 8.41 14.30
N GLU A 299 -1.93 8.38 13.25
CA GLU A 299 -1.47 8.14 11.87
C GLU A 299 -1.84 9.26 10.89
N MET A 300 -2.88 10.04 11.18
CA MET A 300 -3.48 11.02 10.27
C MET A 300 -3.22 12.47 10.70
N THR A 301 -2.02 12.78 11.19
CA THR A 301 -1.69 14.09 11.79
C THR A 301 -1.30 15.18 10.79
N GLY A 302 -0.94 14.79 9.55
CA GLY A 302 -0.47 15.70 8.50
C GLY A 302 -1.55 16.60 7.88
N GLU A 303 -1.11 17.59 7.09
CA GLU A 303 -2.02 18.51 6.39
C GLU A 303 -2.87 17.78 5.34
N GLN A 304 -2.29 16.85 4.59
CA GLN A 304 -3.00 16.11 3.55
C GLN A 304 -4.15 15.24 4.09
N SER A 305 -4.08 14.82 5.36
CA SER A 305 -5.15 14.08 6.03
C SER A 305 -6.20 14.97 6.73
N ALA A 306 -6.09 16.30 6.61
CA ALA A 306 -6.99 17.25 7.28
C ALA A 306 -8.46 17.02 6.95
N PHE A 307 -8.79 16.70 5.69
CA PHE A 307 -10.19 16.52 5.27
C PHE A 307 -10.90 15.36 5.96
N VAL A 308 -10.18 14.26 6.19
CA VAL A 308 -10.70 13.08 6.89
C VAL A 308 -10.92 13.41 8.36
N ARG A 309 -9.92 14.07 8.99
CA ARG A 309 -10.04 14.52 10.38
C ARG A 309 -11.19 15.50 10.56
N ALA A 310 -11.30 16.50 9.68
CA ALA A 310 -12.36 17.50 9.72
C ALA A 310 -13.75 16.86 9.62
N ALA A 311 -13.94 15.91 8.69
CA ALA A 311 -15.20 15.17 8.58
C ALA A 311 -15.51 14.37 9.85
N TYR A 312 -14.55 13.59 10.37
CA TYR A 312 -14.75 12.82 11.61
C TYR A 312 -15.09 13.71 12.81
N TYR A 313 -14.36 14.81 12.99
CA TYR A 313 -14.58 15.71 14.11
C TYR A 313 -15.87 16.51 13.98
N ARG A 314 -16.29 16.87 12.76
CA ARG A 314 -17.61 17.46 12.51
C ARG A 314 -18.72 16.51 12.91
N PHE A 315 -18.61 15.23 12.55
CA PHE A 315 -19.54 14.20 12.99
C PHE A 315 -19.64 14.12 14.52
N VAL A 316 -18.51 14.01 15.22
CA VAL A 316 -18.46 13.95 16.69
C VAL A 316 -19.09 15.19 17.32
N HIS A 317 -18.81 16.37 16.77
CA HIS A 317 -19.38 17.64 17.22
C HIS A 317 -20.91 17.68 17.06
N ASP A 318 -21.42 17.34 15.88
CA ASP A 318 -22.85 17.41 15.58
C ASP A 318 -23.63 16.38 16.41
N ALA A 319 -23.10 15.17 16.58
CA ALA A 319 -23.65 14.16 17.46
C ALA A 319 -23.69 14.60 18.94
N TRP A 320 -22.69 15.36 19.41
CA TRP A 320 -22.69 15.91 20.77
C TRP A 320 -23.75 17.00 20.94
N LYS A 321 -23.88 17.89 19.96
CA LYS A 321 -24.84 19.01 19.97
C LYS A 321 -26.28 18.50 19.99
N GLN A 322 -26.59 17.48 19.17
CA GLN A 322 -27.92 16.86 19.13
C GLN A 322 -28.34 16.24 20.47
N ARG A 323 -27.37 15.85 21.32
CA ARG A 323 -27.62 15.23 22.64
C ARG A 323 -27.66 16.23 23.79
N GLY A 324 -27.68 17.54 23.52
CA GLY A 324 -27.77 18.58 24.55
C GLY A 324 -26.51 18.75 25.43
N GLY A 325 -25.36 18.20 25.00
CA GLY A 325 -24.11 18.36 25.72
C GLY A 325 -23.60 19.80 25.68
N ARG A 326 -23.25 20.40 26.84
CA ARG A 326 -22.52 21.67 26.88
C ARG A 326 -21.08 21.44 26.44
N TRP A 327 -20.71 21.95 25.27
CA TRP A 327 -19.35 21.83 24.75
C TRP A 327 -18.37 22.65 25.60
N ARG A 328 -17.42 21.99 26.28
CA ARG A 328 -16.23 22.67 26.82
C ARG A 328 -15.13 22.45 25.79
N ALA A 329 -14.69 23.54 25.16
CA ALA A 329 -13.59 23.52 24.20
C ALA A 329 -12.39 22.79 24.80
N ARG A 330 -12.18 21.52 24.43
CA ARG A 330 -10.85 20.94 24.53
C ARG A 330 -10.03 21.61 23.44
N THR A 331 -8.83 22.05 23.80
CA THR A 331 -7.82 22.71 22.96
C THR A 331 -7.53 22.00 21.62
N ARG A 332 -8.01 20.77 21.42
CA ARG A 332 -7.88 19.95 20.20
C ARG A 332 -8.72 20.42 19.01
N PHE A 333 -9.72 21.30 19.19
CA PHE A 333 -10.74 21.56 18.17
C PHE A 333 -10.77 22.99 17.58
N CYS A 334 -9.89 23.91 18.01
CA CYS A 334 -9.82 25.27 17.44
C CYS A 334 -9.37 25.32 15.96
N GLN A 335 -9.10 24.18 15.32
CA GLN A 335 -8.73 24.10 13.90
C GLN A 335 -9.92 23.83 12.96
N LEU A 336 -11.13 23.59 13.48
CA LEU A 336 -12.31 23.31 12.64
C LEU A 336 -12.97 24.56 12.03
N GLU A 337 -12.69 25.76 12.52
CA GLU A 337 -13.25 26.99 11.95
C GLU A 337 -12.52 27.47 10.68
N LEU A 338 -11.56 26.69 10.17
CA LEU A 338 -10.70 27.08 9.05
C LEU A 338 -10.85 26.20 7.79
N PHE A 339 -11.78 25.25 7.73
CA PHE A 339 -11.96 24.35 6.57
C PHE A 339 -13.41 24.09 6.16
#